data_AF-A0A4Y1ZHD1-F1
#
_entry.id   AF-A0A4Y1ZHD1-F1
#
_cell.length_a   1.000
_cell.length_b   1.000
_cell.length_c   1.000
_cell.angle_alpha   90.00
_cell.angle_beta   90.00
_cell.angle_gamma   90.00
#
_symmetry.space_group_name_H-M   'P 1'
#
loop_
_entity.id
_entity.type
_entity.pdbx_description
1 polymer ?
#
loop_
_entity_poly.entity_id
_entity_poly.type
_entity_poly.pdbx_seq_one_letter_code
_entity_poly.pdbx_strand_id
1 'polypeptide(L)'
;MFIEPSEEELENHHPQFTILSAPGFKADPVIDGTRSEAFIILSIKHRTILIGGTEYAGEIKKSLFTIMNFLLPQKGILPMHCSANQGQNGKSALFFGLSGTGKTTLSNASGRPLIGDDEHGWSSEGIFNFEGGCYAKTIRLSPEKEPQIYNSIKFGTVLENVAFSDKSRLPDYASAQRTENTRAAFSLQNVAGAKQPSVGGHPSAIIFLTADAFGVLPPVSILSPEQAMYYFLSGYTSKLAGTERGVTAPEKHFQPVSVPLSCRFQRLVTRIFWVS
;
A
#
# COMPACT_ATOMS: atom_id res chain seq x y z
N MET A 1 -7.65 -2.18 9.64
CA MET A 1 -6.44 -2.09 8.78
C MET A 1 -5.39 -3.12 9.18
N PHE A 2 -5.10 -3.31 10.46
CA PHE A 2 -4.22 -4.39 10.93
C PHE A 2 -4.99 -5.71 11.04
N ILE A 3 -4.24 -6.81 11.12
CA ILE A 3 -4.78 -8.15 11.37
C ILE A 3 -5.36 -8.16 12.79
N GLU A 4 -6.61 -8.59 12.91
CA GLU A 4 -7.28 -8.73 14.20
C GLU A 4 -6.81 -10.03 14.88
N PRO A 5 -6.27 -9.95 16.10
CA PRO A 5 -5.93 -11.14 16.88
C PRO A 5 -7.18 -11.89 17.32
N SER A 6 -7.05 -13.20 17.54
CA SER A 6 -8.07 -14.00 18.21
C SER A 6 -8.21 -13.62 19.70
N GLU A 7 -9.28 -14.05 20.36
CA GLU A 7 -9.47 -13.83 21.80
C GLU A 7 -8.31 -14.41 22.62
N GLU A 8 -7.84 -15.61 22.27
CA GLU A 8 -6.68 -16.27 22.91
C GLU A 8 -5.37 -15.50 22.69
N GLU A 9 -5.17 -14.95 21.49
CA GLU A 9 -4.01 -14.10 21.18
C GLU A 9 -4.05 -12.77 21.94
N LEU A 10 -5.24 -12.21 22.17
CA LEU A 10 -5.45 -10.99 22.94
C LEU A 10 -5.13 -11.17 24.42
N GLU A 11 -5.56 -12.27 25.02
CA GLU A 11 -5.27 -12.59 26.43
C GLU A 11 -3.77 -12.63 26.73
N ASN A 12 -2.97 -13.04 25.74
CA ASN A 12 -1.52 -13.19 25.85
C ASN A 12 -0.74 -12.11 25.07
N HIS A 13 -1.39 -11.02 24.68
CA HIS A 13 -0.78 -10.02 23.80
C HIS A 13 0.25 -9.15 24.53
N HIS A 14 1.50 -9.19 24.06
CA HIS A 14 2.57 -8.29 24.49
C HIS A 14 3.00 -7.37 23.34
N PRO A 15 2.65 -6.07 23.38
CA PRO A 15 2.97 -5.13 22.30
C PRO A 15 4.47 -5.08 22.01
N GLN A 16 4.85 -5.37 20.77
CA GLN A 16 6.23 -5.20 20.32
C GLN A 16 6.53 -3.75 19.93
N PHE A 17 5.52 -2.99 19.52
CA PHE A 17 5.54 -1.56 19.28
C PHE A 17 4.23 -0.95 19.75
N THR A 18 4.28 0.29 20.25
CA THR A 18 3.11 1.06 20.64
C THR A 18 2.98 2.29 19.75
N ILE A 19 1.79 2.52 19.19
CA ILE A 19 1.48 3.76 18.47
C ILE A 19 0.61 4.64 19.37
N LEU A 20 1.08 5.86 19.62
CA LEU A 20 0.32 6.91 20.29
C LEU A 20 -0.08 7.93 19.23
N SER A 21 -1.36 7.88 18.83
CA SER A 21 -1.94 8.83 17.88
C SER A 21 -2.75 9.87 18.64
N ALA A 22 -2.28 11.12 18.63
CA ALA A 22 -2.87 12.27 19.27
C ALA A 22 -3.07 13.38 18.22
N PRO A 23 -4.03 13.24 17.28
CA PRO A 23 -4.17 14.14 16.13
C PRO A 23 -4.36 15.61 16.52
N GLY A 24 -5.04 15.88 17.64
CA GLY A 24 -5.26 17.23 18.17
C GLY A 24 -4.07 17.83 18.92
N PHE A 25 -3.02 17.05 19.24
CA PHE A 25 -1.82 17.57 19.89
C PHE A 25 -0.85 18.10 18.84
N LYS A 26 -0.46 19.36 18.96
CA LYS A 26 0.43 20.06 18.04
C LYS A 26 1.79 20.26 18.70
N ALA A 27 2.86 19.92 17.99
CA ALA A 27 4.20 20.25 18.44
C ALA A 27 4.43 21.77 18.36
N ASP A 28 5.27 22.29 19.25
CA ASP A 28 5.90 23.60 19.11
C ASP A 28 7.26 23.41 18.44
N PRO A 29 7.46 23.85 17.17
CA PRO A 29 8.71 23.65 16.45
C PRO A 29 9.96 24.17 17.17
N VAL A 30 9.83 25.24 17.96
CA VAL A 30 10.96 25.87 18.66
C VAL A 30 11.35 25.05 19.89
N ILE A 31 10.37 24.51 20.61
CA ILE A 31 10.60 23.73 21.84
C ILE A 31 10.93 22.27 21.52
N ASP A 32 10.18 21.66 20.61
CA ASP A 32 10.23 20.23 20.31
C ASP A 32 11.26 19.89 19.21
N GLY A 33 11.82 20.90 18.53
CA GLY A 33 12.77 20.71 17.44
C GLY A 33 12.18 20.06 16.18
N THR A 34 10.85 20.15 16.00
CA THR A 34 10.16 19.66 14.80
C THR A 34 10.19 20.71 13.69
N ARG A 35 9.91 20.30 12.45
CA ARG A 35 9.80 21.23 11.31
C ARG A 35 8.48 22.03 11.33
N SER A 36 7.43 21.46 11.91
CA SER A 36 6.07 21.99 11.90
C SER A 36 5.27 21.47 13.10
N GLU A 37 4.05 21.97 13.27
CA GLU A 37 3.12 21.47 14.29
C GLU A 37 2.77 19.98 14.15
N ALA A 38 2.81 19.46 12.93
CA ALA A 38 2.64 18.04 12.65
C ALA A 38 3.95 17.27 12.83
N PHE A 39 3.88 16.10 13.46
CA PHE A 39 5.03 15.23 13.71
C PHE A 39 4.64 13.75 13.63
N ILE A 40 5.56 12.96 13.10
CA ILE A 40 5.53 11.50 13.10
C ILE A 40 6.92 11.05 13.56
N ILE A 41 7.05 10.62 14.81
CA ILE A 41 8.33 10.29 15.44
C ILE A 41 8.38 8.79 15.72
N LEU A 42 9.38 8.11 15.18
CA LEU A 42 9.59 6.67 15.34
C LEU A 42 10.80 6.43 16.23
N SER A 43 10.62 5.74 17.35
CA SER A 43 11.71 5.32 18.22
C SER A 43 11.86 3.81 18.27
N ILE A 44 12.93 3.29 17.68
CA ILE A 44 13.27 1.86 17.78
C ILE A 44 13.69 1.48 19.20
N LYS A 45 14.44 2.36 19.88
CA LYS A 45 14.89 2.15 21.27
C LYS A 45 13.71 2.00 22.22
N HIS A 46 12.72 2.89 22.10
CA HIS A 46 11.55 2.90 22.97
C HIS A 46 10.40 2.04 22.43
N ARG A 47 10.53 1.50 21.20
CA ARG A 47 9.47 0.75 20.51
C ARG A 47 8.14 1.53 20.48
N THR A 48 8.23 2.84 20.25
CA THR A 48 7.08 3.75 20.29
C THR A 48 7.06 4.61 19.04
N ILE A 49 5.86 4.84 18.51
CA ILE A 49 5.58 5.79 17.44
C ILE A 49 4.65 6.86 17.98
N LEU A 50 5.02 8.13 17.83
CA LEU A 50 4.20 9.28 18.20
C LEU A 50 3.71 9.96 16.94
N ILE A 51 2.40 10.17 16.85
CA ILE A 51 1.75 10.84 15.71
C ILE A 51 0.89 11.98 16.27
N GLY A 52 1.14 13.21 15.83
CA GLY A 52 0.36 14.38 16.25
C GLY A 52 0.38 15.50 15.21
N GLY A 53 -0.56 16.43 15.35
CA GLY A 53 -0.80 17.53 14.43
C GLY A 53 -1.28 17.10 13.04
N THR A 54 -1.74 15.86 12.91
CA THR A 54 -2.27 15.28 11.67
C THR A 54 -3.42 14.32 11.98
N GLU A 55 -4.51 14.43 11.23
CA GLU A 55 -5.67 13.54 11.29
C GLU A 55 -5.64 12.46 10.19
N TYR A 56 -4.59 12.44 9.36
CA TYR A 56 -4.50 11.51 8.24
C TYR A 56 -4.23 10.08 8.72
N ALA A 57 -5.20 9.18 8.54
CA ALA A 57 -5.10 7.80 9.04
C ALA A 57 -3.96 7.01 8.37
N GLY A 58 -3.56 7.41 7.17
CA GLY A 58 -2.43 6.81 6.44
C GLY A 58 -1.11 6.83 7.21
N GLU A 59 -0.89 7.81 8.09
CA GLU A 59 0.33 7.91 8.91
C GLU A 59 0.48 6.70 9.84
N ILE A 60 -0.63 6.18 10.39
CA ILE A 60 -0.63 5.04 11.30
C ILE A 60 -0.10 3.79 10.58
N LYS A 61 -0.65 3.47 9.40
CA LYS A 61 -0.22 2.28 8.63
C LYS A 61 1.21 2.42 8.11
N LYS A 62 1.55 3.58 7.53
CA LYS A 62 2.88 3.79 6.93
C LYS A 62 4.00 3.86 7.97
N SER A 63 3.71 4.30 9.19
CA SER A 63 4.68 4.25 10.29
C SER A 63 5.02 2.80 10.67
N LEU A 64 4.02 1.92 10.80
CA LEU A 64 4.23 0.50 11.04
C LEU A 64 4.98 -0.18 9.88
N PHE A 65 4.63 0.14 8.64
CA PHE A 65 5.35 -0.33 7.47
C PHE A 65 6.82 0.12 7.49
N THR A 66 7.10 1.35 7.91
CA THR A 66 8.47 1.85 8.06
C THR A 66 9.27 1.05 9.09
N ILE A 67 8.67 0.71 10.22
CA ILE A 67 9.28 -0.19 11.21
C ILE A 67 9.55 -1.58 10.62
N MET A 68 8.59 -2.14 9.88
CA MET A 68 8.76 -3.44 9.22
C MET A 68 9.87 -3.41 8.16
N ASN A 69 9.98 -2.32 7.40
CA ASN A 69 11.09 -2.08 6.47
C ASN A 69 12.46 -2.09 7.13
N PHE A 70 12.55 -1.69 8.40
CA PHE A 70 13.80 -1.71 9.16
C PHE A 70 14.11 -3.07 9.79
N LEU A 71 13.11 -3.73 10.38
CA LEU A 71 13.31 -4.94 11.18
C LEU A 71 13.33 -6.24 10.37
N LEU A 72 12.49 -6.36 9.35
CA LEU A 72 12.32 -7.60 8.61
C LEU A 72 13.53 -8.00 7.76
N PRO A 73 14.28 -7.07 7.12
CA PRO A 73 15.49 -7.44 6.39
C PRO A 73 16.54 -8.14 7.27
N GLN A 74 16.64 -7.78 8.55
CA GLN A 74 17.55 -8.42 9.51
C GLN A 74 17.18 -9.89 9.78
N LYS A 75 15.94 -10.28 9.47
CA LYS A 75 15.41 -11.65 9.56
C LYS A 75 15.38 -12.35 8.20
N GLY A 76 16.00 -11.77 7.16
CA GLY A 76 16.00 -12.33 5.81
C GLY A 76 14.64 -12.29 5.11
N ILE A 77 13.74 -11.41 5.57
CA ILE A 77 12.43 -11.16 4.96
C ILE A 77 12.52 -9.85 4.16
N LEU A 78 12.08 -9.87 2.91
CA LEU A 78 12.01 -8.68 2.06
C LEU A 78 10.64 -8.01 2.22
N PRO A 79 10.53 -6.86 2.91
CA PRO A 79 9.32 -6.05 2.91
C PRO A 79 9.17 -5.33 1.56
N MET A 80 7.93 -5.24 1.10
CA MET A 80 7.59 -4.81 -0.26
C MET A 80 6.35 -3.91 -0.23
N HIS A 81 6.42 -2.80 -0.95
CA HIS A 81 5.28 -1.92 -1.20
C HIS A 81 4.65 -2.31 -2.54
N CYS A 82 3.76 -3.29 -2.50
CA CYS A 82 3.14 -3.90 -3.67
C CYS A 82 1.74 -4.43 -3.33
N SER A 83 0.89 -4.62 -4.33
CA SER A 83 -0.25 -5.53 -4.17
C SER A 83 0.15 -6.96 -4.56
N ALA A 84 -0.59 -7.94 -4.08
CA ALA A 84 -0.35 -9.34 -4.39
C ALA A 84 -1.65 -10.12 -4.56
N ASN A 85 -1.64 -11.07 -5.51
CA ASN A 85 -2.74 -12.01 -5.70
C ASN A 85 -2.21 -13.40 -6.06
N GLN A 86 -3.09 -14.40 -6.01
CA GLN A 86 -2.76 -15.78 -6.38
C GLN A 86 -3.76 -16.30 -7.40
N GLY A 87 -3.27 -16.99 -8.45
CA GLY A 87 -4.15 -17.68 -9.39
C GLY A 87 -4.62 -19.03 -8.85
N GLN A 88 -5.64 -19.61 -9.48
CA GLN A 88 -6.16 -20.95 -9.14
C GLN A 88 -5.09 -22.05 -9.19
N ASN A 89 -4.04 -21.87 -9.99
CA ASN A 89 -2.89 -22.77 -10.07
C ASN A 89 -1.86 -22.59 -8.93
N GLY A 90 -2.20 -21.84 -7.88
CA GLY A 90 -1.31 -21.55 -6.74
C GLY A 90 -0.21 -20.54 -7.03
N LYS A 91 -0.10 -20.02 -8.26
CA LYS A 91 0.97 -19.10 -8.65
C LYS A 91 0.65 -17.67 -8.25
N SER A 92 1.49 -17.12 -7.35
CA SER A 92 1.39 -15.74 -6.88
C SER A 92 1.98 -14.75 -7.90
N ALA A 93 1.50 -13.52 -7.87
CA ALA A 93 2.03 -12.38 -8.59
C ALA A 93 2.13 -11.16 -7.67
N LEU A 94 3.18 -10.35 -7.87
CA LEU A 94 3.40 -9.08 -7.16
C LEU A 94 3.24 -7.92 -8.14
N PHE A 95 2.61 -6.83 -7.70
CA PHE A 95 2.45 -5.61 -8.49
C PHE A 95 3.01 -4.41 -7.72
N PHE A 96 4.19 -3.95 -8.12
CA PHE A 96 4.81 -2.74 -7.58
C PHE A 96 4.35 -1.53 -8.40
N GLY A 97 4.31 -0.37 -7.75
CA GLY A 97 3.95 0.89 -8.39
C GLY A 97 3.57 1.93 -7.35
N LEU A 98 3.49 3.20 -7.74
CA LEU A 98 3.05 4.25 -6.82
C LEU A 98 1.54 4.26 -6.62
N SER A 99 1.08 5.10 -5.68
CA SER A 99 -0.34 5.31 -5.47
C SER A 99 -0.99 5.86 -6.76
N GLY A 100 -2.03 5.19 -7.25
CA GLY A 100 -2.73 5.61 -8.47
C GLY A 100 -2.17 5.05 -9.79
N THR A 101 -1.13 4.20 -9.78
CA THR A 101 -0.60 3.54 -11.01
C THR A 101 -1.31 2.22 -11.35
N GLY A 102 -2.49 1.96 -10.77
CA GLY A 102 -3.29 0.77 -11.08
C GLY A 102 -2.99 -0.50 -10.26
N LYS A 103 -2.19 -0.43 -9.20
CA LYS A 103 -1.88 -1.60 -8.32
C LYS A 103 -3.14 -2.33 -7.85
N THR A 104 -4.05 -1.61 -7.20
CA THR A 104 -5.27 -2.18 -6.62
C THR A 104 -6.16 -2.73 -7.73
N THR A 105 -6.38 -1.96 -8.79
CA THR A 105 -7.18 -2.34 -9.96
C THR A 105 -6.67 -3.63 -10.61
N LEU A 106 -5.36 -3.77 -10.85
CA LEU A 106 -4.78 -4.95 -11.51
C LEU A 106 -4.63 -6.16 -10.58
N SER A 107 -4.44 -5.95 -9.28
CA SER A 107 -4.45 -7.06 -8.33
C SER A 107 -5.83 -7.67 -8.14
N ASN A 108 -6.90 -6.90 -8.37
CA ASN A 108 -8.29 -7.32 -8.24
C ASN A 108 -8.81 -7.99 -9.52
N ALA A 109 -8.05 -8.96 -10.02
CA ALA A 109 -8.39 -9.69 -11.23
C ALA A 109 -9.36 -10.84 -10.93
N SER A 110 -10.41 -10.98 -11.74
CA SER A 110 -11.32 -12.13 -11.66
C SER A 110 -10.55 -13.45 -11.75
N GLY A 111 -10.90 -14.40 -10.88
CA GLY A 111 -10.22 -15.70 -10.79
C GLY A 111 -8.84 -15.68 -10.11
N ARG A 112 -8.41 -14.54 -9.57
CA ARG A 112 -7.17 -14.42 -8.78
C ARG A 112 -7.45 -13.82 -7.39
N PRO A 113 -7.70 -14.65 -6.36
CA PRO A 113 -7.83 -14.22 -4.98
C PRO A 113 -6.76 -13.20 -4.54
N LEU A 114 -7.21 -12.08 -3.99
CA LEU A 114 -6.36 -11.03 -3.44
C LEU A 114 -5.65 -11.53 -2.18
N ILE A 115 -4.34 -11.34 -2.08
CA ILE A 115 -3.56 -11.57 -0.86
C ILE A 115 -3.52 -10.27 -0.05
N GLY A 116 -3.30 -9.13 -0.70
CA GLY A 116 -3.39 -7.80 -0.11
C GLY A 116 -3.12 -6.71 -1.16
N ASP A 117 -3.44 -5.46 -0.85
CA ASP A 117 -3.44 -4.35 -1.82
C ASP A 117 -2.22 -3.42 -1.75
N ASP A 118 -1.40 -3.46 -0.68
CA ASP A 118 -0.38 -2.42 -0.49
C ASP A 118 0.95 -2.90 0.13
N GLU A 119 0.93 -3.76 1.16
CA GLU A 119 2.13 -4.07 1.96
C GLU A 119 2.33 -5.57 2.23
N HIS A 120 3.43 -6.14 1.71
CA HIS A 120 3.75 -7.57 1.83
C HIS A 120 5.17 -7.83 2.31
N GLY A 121 5.38 -8.99 2.91
CA GLY A 121 6.70 -9.57 3.15
C GLY A 121 6.96 -10.76 2.23
N TRP A 122 8.21 -10.97 1.82
CA TRP A 122 8.67 -12.17 1.11
C TRP A 122 9.75 -12.88 1.94
N SER A 123 9.42 -14.05 2.49
CA SER A 123 10.29 -14.90 3.32
C SER A 123 10.83 -16.11 2.54
N SER A 124 11.42 -17.09 3.24
CA SER A 124 11.74 -18.41 2.66
C SER A 124 10.52 -19.22 2.28
N GLU A 125 9.36 -18.96 2.89
CA GLU A 125 8.15 -19.78 2.70
C GLU A 125 7.21 -19.22 1.62
N GLY A 126 7.41 -17.96 1.21
CA GLY A 126 6.51 -17.31 0.26
C GLY A 126 6.28 -15.85 0.59
N ILE A 127 5.13 -15.34 0.18
CA ILE A 127 4.69 -13.97 0.40
C ILE A 127 3.53 -13.93 1.40
N PHE A 128 3.42 -12.85 2.15
CA PHE A 128 2.34 -12.68 3.13
C PHE A 128 1.97 -11.21 3.29
N ASN A 129 0.69 -10.95 3.52
CA ASN A 129 0.18 -9.60 3.76
C ASN A 129 0.54 -9.15 5.18
N PHE A 130 0.89 -7.87 5.35
CA PHE A 130 1.03 -7.29 6.68
C PHE A 130 -0.29 -6.77 7.26
N GLU A 131 -1.28 -6.55 6.39
CA GLU A 131 -2.53 -5.88 6.71
C GLU A 131 -3.70 -6.87 6.88
N GLY A 132 -4.69 -6.47 7.67
CA GLY A 132 -6.00 -7.13 7.79
C GLY A 132 -7.11 -6.43 6.99
N GLY A 133 -6.76 -5.40 6.20
CA GLY A 133 -7.70 -4.61 5.41
C GLY A 133 -7.04 -3.94 4.22
N CYS A 134 -7.85 -3.23 3.45
CA CYS A 134 -7.41 -2.43 2.30
C CYS A 134 -7.68 -0.94 2.57
N TYR A 135 -6.79 -0.08 2.09
CA TYR A 135 -6.94 1.38 2.21
C TYR A 135 -6.97 2.02 0.82
N ALA A 136 -8.05 1.71 0.10
CA ALA A 136 -8.20 1.98 -1.32
C ALA A 136 -8.50 3.46 -1.60
N LYS A 137 -7.97 3.97 -2.71
CA LYS A 137 -8.35 5.28 -3.25
C LYS A 137 -9.75 5.19 -3.85
N THR A 138 -10.61 6.18 -3.60
CA THR A 138 -12.02 6.15 -4.01
C THR A 138 -12.39 7.19 -5.06
N ILE A 139 -11.48 8.11 -5.43
CA ILE A 139 -11.77 9.12 -6.44
C ILE A 139 -12.10 8.44 -7.78
N ARG A 140 -13.25 8.80 -8.37
CA ARG A 140 -13.81 8.21 -9.59
C ARG A 140 -14.06 6.70 -9.52
N LEU A 141 -14.19 6.14 -8.32
CA LEU A 141 -14.59 4.74 -8.12
C LEU A 141 -15.98 4.50 -8.73
N SER A 142 -16.12 3.43 -9.52
CA SER A 142 -17.39 3.05 -10.11
C SER A 142 -17.59 1.53 -10.06
N PRO A 143 -18.83 1.04 -9.93
CA PRO A 143 -19.10 -0.39 -9.88
C PRO A 143 -18.76 -1.10 -11.21
N GLU A 144 -18.73 -0.38 -12.34
CA GLU A 144 -18.37 -0.94 -13.64
C GLU A 144 -16.86 -1.14 -13.79
N LYS A 145 -16.05 -0.19 -13.29
CA LYS A 145 -14.59 -0.23 -13.44
C LYS A 145 -13.92 -1.08 -12.36
N GLU A 146 -14.40 -0.97 -11.12
CA GLU A 146 -13.78 -1.60 -9.95
C GLU A 146 -14.85 -2.25 -9.03
N PRO A 147 -15.65 -3.20 -9.56
CA PRO A 147 -16.80 -3.78 -8.85
C PRO A 147 -16.42 -4.37 -7.49
N GLN A 148 -15.28 -5.03 -7.39
CA GLN A 148 -14.88 -5.70 -6.17
C GLN A 148 -14.47 -4.73 -5.06
N ILE A 149 -13.84 -3.59 -5.38
CA ILE A 149 -13.58 -2.53 -4.39
C ILE A 149 -14.91 -1.87 -3.99
N TYR A 150 -15.73 -1.50 -4.98
CA TYR A 150 -17.03 -0.87 -4.75
C TYR A 150 -17.91 -1.71 -3.82
N ASN A 151 -18.00 -3.02 -4.08
CA ASN A 151 -18.81 -3.96 -3.29
C ASN A 151 -18.20 -4.27 -1.90
N SER A 152 -16.92 -3.97 -1.68
CA SER A 152 -16.27 -4.12 -0.37
C SER A 152 -16.59 -2.95 0.57
N ILE A 153 -17.03 -1.80 0.02
CA ILE A 153 -17.46 -0.63 0.79
C ILE A 153 -18.89 -0.88 1.29
N LYS A 154 -18.98 -1.42 2.50
CA LYS A 154 -20.22 -1.71 3.23
C LYS A 154 -20.08 -1.31 4.70
N PHE A 155 -21.09 -1.62 5.51
CA PHE A 155 -21.05 -1.37 6.96
C PHE A 155 -19.72 -1.83 7.58
N GLY A 156 -19.14 -1.00 8.45
CA GLY A 156 -17.80 -1.17 9.01
C GLY A 156 -16.67 -0.51 8.20
N THR A 157 -16.93 -0.03 6.98
CA THR A 157 -15.96 0.75 6.20
C THR A 157 -15.85 2.17 6.74
N VAL A 158 -14.62 2.69 6.84
CA VAL A 158 -14.36 4.10 7.13
C VAL A 158 -14.05 4.83 5.84
N LEU A 159 -14.88 5.81 5.49
CA LEU A 159 -14.64 6.71 4.35
C LEU A 159 -13.93 7.96 4.85
N GLU A 160 -12.83 8.32 4.19
CA GLU A 160 -12.00 9.47 4.55
C GLU A 160 -12.03 10.49 3.40
N ASN A 161 -12.46 11.70 3.74
CA ASN A 161 -12.60 12.84 2.83
C ASN A 161 -13.55 12.66 1.62
N VAL A 162 -14.32 11.57 1.58
CA VAL A 162 -15.35 11.34 0.56
C VAL A 162 -16.54 12.27 0.79
N ALA A 163 -17.00 12.96 -0.27
CA ALA A 163 -18.22 13.75 -0.21
C ALA A 163 -19.46 12.85 -0.27
N PHE A 164 -20.60 13.34 0.21
CA PHE A 164 -21.86 12.62 0.16
C PHE A 164 -22.90 13.47 -0.56
N SER A 165 -23.78 12.81 -1.31
CA SER A 165 -24.94 13.49 -1.87
C SER A 165 -25.92 13.86 -0.76
N ASP A 166 -26.29 15.14 -0.65
CA ASP A 166 -27.28 15.60 0.31
C ASP A 166 -28.66 14.94 0.12
N LYS A 167 -28.97 14.53 -1.11
CA LYS A 167 -30.24 13.90 -1.46
C LYS A 167 -30.27 12.41 -1.17
N SER A 168 -29.30 11.65 -1.70
CA SER A 168 -29.31 10.18 -1.62
C SER A 168 -28.58 9.63 -0.39
N ARG A 169 -27.78 10.47 0.30
CA ARG A 169 -26.87 10.06 1.37
C ARG A 169 -25.84 9.02 0.92
N LEU A 170 -25.67 8.82 -0.38
CA LEU A 170 -24.66 7.94 -0.95
C LEU A 170 -23.33 8.69 -1.13
N PRO A 171 -22.19 7.97 -1.05
CA PRO A 171 -20.88 8.54 -1.38
C PRO A 171 -20.86 9.08 -2.81
N ASP A 172 -20.40 10.31 -2.97
CA ASP A 172 -20.08 10.91 -4.28
C ASP A 172 -18.58 10.74 -4.56
N TYR A 173 -18.26 9.65 -5.24
CA TYR A 173 -16.88 9.32 -5.62
C TYR A 173 -16.32 10.23 -6.72
N ALA A 174 -17.15 11.01 -7.43
CA ALA A 174 -16.67 11.95 -8.44
C ALA A 174 -16.17 13.26 -7.83
N SER A 175 -16.63 13.60 -6.62
CA SER A 175 -16.28 14.85 -5.95
C SER A 175 -14.86 14.83 -5.38
N ALA A 176 -14.06 15.81 -5.82
CA ALA A 176 -12.75 16.15 -5.26
C ALA A 176 -12.81 17.40 -4.36
N GLN A 177 -13.99 17.74 -3.82
CA GLN A 177 -14.21 19.01 -3.09
C GLN A 177 -13.21 19.23 -1.94
N ARG A 178 -12.80 18.16 -1.25
CA ARG A 178 -11.78 18.21 -0.19
C ARG A 178 -10.38 17.87 -0.71
N THR A 179 -10.28 16.81 -1.50
CA THR A 179 -9.03 16.28 -2.04
C THR A 179 -9.31 15.26 -3.13
N GLU A 180 -8.36 15.02 -4.04
CA GLU A 180 -8.41 13.85 -4.93
C GLU A 180 -7.92 12.56 -4.25
N ASN A 181 -7.29 12.64 -3.07
CA ASN A 181 -6.86 11.47 -2.29
C ASN A 181 -7.98 10.98 -1.35
N THR A 182 -9.21 10.88 -1.84
CA THR A 182 -10.31 10.27 -1.07
C THR A 182 -10.04 8.78 -0.89
N ARG A 183 -10.37 8.25 0.30
CA ARG A 183 -10.02 6.88 0.69
C ARG A 183 -11.19 6.13 1.32
N ALA A 184 -11.12 4.80 1.22
CA ALA A 184 -11.94 3.87 1.99
C ALA A 184 -11.04 2.84 2.68
N ALA A 185 -11.18 2.73 4.00
CA ALA A 185 -10.55 1.69 4.81
C ALA A 185 -11.58 0.61 5.14
N PHE A 186 -11.39 -0.61 4.65
CA PHE A 186 -12.29 -1.74 4.89
C PHE A 186 -11.52 -3.02 5.21
N SER A 187 -12.14 -3.93 5.97
CA SER A 187 -11.56 -5.24 6.29
C SER A 187 -11.36 -6.08 5.02
N LEU A 188 -10.30 -6.87 4.97
CA LEU A 188 -10.04 -7.79 3.87
C LEU A 188 -11.13 -8.86 3.77
N GLN A 189 -11.83 -9.14 4.88
CA GLN A 189 -13.01 -10.01 4.91
C GLN A 189 -14.17 -9.46 4.06
N ASN A 190 -14.21 -8.15 3.81
CA ASN A 190 -15.22 -7.55 2.94
C ASN A 190 -14.93 -7.78 1.46
N VAL A 191 -13.70 -8.14 1.11
CA VAL A 191 -13.28 -8.39 -0.27
C VAL A 191 -13.68 -9.81 -0.66
N ALA A 192 -14.68 -9.92 -1.53
CA ALA A 192 -15.14 -11.21 -2.02
C ALA A 192 -13.99 -12.01 -2.66
N GLY A 193 -13.80 -13.24 -2.21
CA GLY A 193 -12.77 -14.14 -2.72
C GLY A 193 -11.33 -13.75 -2.32
N ALA A 194 -11.13 -12.83 -1.38
CA ALA A 194 -9.80 -12.61 -0.81
C ALA A 194 -9.28 -13.88 -0.11
N LYS A 195 -7.96 -14.07 -0.16
CA LYS A 195 -7.32 -15.27 0.36
C LYS A 195 -7.22 -15.23 1.88
N GLN A 196 -7.65 -16.32 2.51
CA GLN A 196 -7.57 -16.55 3.95
C GLN A 196 -6.92 -17.92 4.21
N PRO A 197 -5.77 -18.01 4.91
CA PRO A 197 -4.95 -16.89 5.38
C PRO A 197 -4.33 -16.09 4.21
N SER A 198 -4.01 -14.82 4.44
CA SER A 198 -3.45 -13.89 3.45
C SER A 198 -1.96 -14.14 3.18
N VAL A 199 -1.65 -15.36 2.78
CA VAL A 199 -0.30 -15.88 2.47
C VAL A 199 -0.32 -16.55 1.10
N GLY A 200 0.77 -16.48 0.35
CA GLY A 200 0.90 -17.12 -0.96
C GLY A 200 2.27 -17.75 -1.12
N GLY A 201 2.40 -18.70 -2.04
CA GLY A 201 3.70 -19.25 -2.43
C GLY A 201 4.58 -18.19 -3.11
N HIS A 202 5.82 -18.56 -3.44
CA HIS A 202 6.74 -17.67 -4.14
C HIS A 202 6.13 -17.09 -5.43
N PRO A 203 6.37 -15.79 -5.70
CA PRO A 203 5.82 -15.13 -6.87
C PRO A 203 6.44 -15.73 -8.14
N SER A 204 5.56 -16.11 -9.06
CA SER A 204 5.95 -16.54 -10.41
C SER A 204 6.07 -15.38 -11.40
N ALA A 205 5.52 -14.22 -11.01
CA ALA A 205 5.51 -13.00 -11.80
C ALA A 205 5.71 -11.79 -10.89
N ILE A 206 6.57 -10.87 -11.31
CA ILE A 206 6.72 -9.55 -10.71
C ILE A 206 6.37 -8.52 -11.77
N ILE A 207 5.39 -7.68 -11.48
CA ILE A 207 4.92 -6.63 -12.36
C ILE A 207 5.31 -5.29 -11.75
N PHE A 208 5.98 -4.47 -12.54
CA PHE A 208 6.31 -3.09 -12.21
C PHE A 208 5.39 -2.17 -13.01
N LEU A 209 4.49 -1.50 -12.32
CA LEU A 209 3.54 -0.54 -12.88
C LEU A 209 4.14 0.85 -12.82
N THR A 210 4.21 1.50 -13.97
CA THR A 210 4.64 2.90 -14.06
C THR A 210 3.57 3.68 -14.81
N ALA A 211 3.23 4.89 -14.34
CA ALA A 211 2.54 5.86 -15.18
C ALA A 211 3.59 6.67 -15.93
N ASP A 212 3.79 6.39 -17.22
CA ASP A 212 4.72 7.15 -18.05
C ASP A 212 4.05 8.36 -18.71
N ALA A 213 4.20 9.53 -18.11
CA ALA A 213 3.61 10.76 -18.66
C ALA A 213 4.26 11.21 -19.98
N PHE A 214 5.44 10.67 -20.33
CA PHE A 214 6.19 11.05 -21.53
C PHE A 214 5.90 10.15 -22.73
N GLY A 215 5.19 9.03 -22.54
CA GLY A 215 4.82 8.10 -23.62
C GLY A 215 6.03 7.49 -24.35
N VAL A 216 7.16 7.36 -23.67
CA VAL A 216 8.40 6.78 -24.20
C VAL A 216 8.37 5.27 -24.07
N LEU A 217 7.74 4.79 -23.01
CA LEU A 217 7.81 3.40 -22.60
C LEU A 217 6.76 2.57 -23.35
N PRO A 218 7.10 1.36 -23.81
CA PRO A 218 6.12 0.49 -24.44
C PRO A 218 5.12 -0.02 -23.39
N PRO A 219 3.86 -0.32 -23.81
CA PRO A 219 2.80 -0.79 -22.90
C PRO A 219 3.20 -1.96 -22.02
N VAL A 220 3.98 -2.90 -22.54
CA VAL A 220 4.55 -4.03 -21.79
C VAL A 220 5.98 -4.31 -22.24
N SER A 221 6.90 -4.48 -21.30
CA SER A 221 8.26 -5.02 -21.54
C SER A 221 8.53 -6.25 -20.68
N ILE A 222 9.24 -7.23 -21.25
CA ILE A 222 9.82 -8.35 -20.49
C ILE A 222 11.24 -7.95 -20.11
N LEU A 223 11.54 -7.95 -18.81
CA LEU A 223 12.82 -7.49 -18.28
C LEU A 223 13.77 -8.65 -18.05
N SER A 224 15.05 -8.45 -18.37
CA SER A 224 16.13 -9.29 -17.83
C SER A 224 16.28 -9.07 -16.31
N PRO A 225 16.94 -9.97 -15.58
CA PRO A 225 17.22 -9.78 -14.15
C PRO A 225 17.93 -8.46 -13.83
N GLU A 226 18.87 -8.05 -14.69
CA GLU A 226 19.64 -6.80 -14.55
C GLU A 226 18.74 -5.58 -14.77
N GLN A 227 17.91 -5.61 -15.82
CA GLN A 227 16.93 -4.56 -16.09
C GLN A 227 15.93 -4.45 -14.95
N ALA A 228 15.47 -5.58 -14.41
CA ALA A 228 14.53 -5.57 -13.31
C ALA A 228 15.14 -4.95 -12.05
N MET A 229 16.38 -5.29 -11.72
CA MET A 229 17.11 -4.66 -10.62
C MET A 229 17.28 -3.15 -10.86
N TYR A 230 17.65 -2.76 -12.08
CA TYR A 230 17.78 -1.36 -12.47
C TYR A 230 16.48 -0.58 -12.29
N TYR A 231 15.36 -1.08 -12.84
CA TYR A 231 14.06 -0.42 -12.75
C TYR A 231 13.49 -0.42 -11.34
N PHE A 232 13.72 -1.49 -10.58
CA PHE A 232 13.30 -1.56 -9.18
C PHE A 232 14.02 -0.53 -8.31
N LEU A 233 15.34 -0.40 -8.47
CA LEU A 233 16.15 0.58 -7.74
C LEU A 233 15.88 2.01 -8.21
N SER A 234 15.65 2.20 -9.52
CA SER A 234 15.33 3.52 -10.07
C SER A 234 13.96 3.99 -9.59
N GLY A 235 12.98 3.08 -9.50
CA GLY A 235 11.61 3.39 -9.11
C GLY A 235 10.99 4.48 -9.98
N TYR A 236 11.31 4.50 -11.28
CA TYR A 236 10.81 5.52 -12.20
C TYR A 236 9.30 5.43 -12.33
N THR A 237 8.62 6.54 -12.10
CA THR A 237 7.25 6.77 -12.51
C THR A 237 6.95 8.27 -12.61
N SER A 238 5.70 8.64 -12.89
CA SER A 238 5.27 10.04 -12.87
C SER A 238 4.33 10.29 -11.70
N LYS A 239 4.53 11.40 -10.97
CA LYS A 239 3.49 11.91 -10.08
C LYS A 239 2.41 12.54 -10.95
N LEU A 240 1.25 11.90 -11.01
CA LEU A 240 0.09 12.45 -11.70
C LEU A 240 -0.47 13.62 -10.88
N ALA A 241 -0.96 14.65 -11.57
CA ALA A 241 -1.56 15.83 -10.93
C ALA A 241 -2.61 15.41 -9.89
N GLY A 242 -2.61 16.07 -8.72
CA GLY A 242 -3.56 15.84 -7.63
C GLY A 242 -3.30 14.63 -6.71
N THR A 243 -2.19 13.88 -6.91
CA THR A 243 -1.82 12.77 -6.01
C THR A 243 -1.17 13.21 -4.69
N GLU A 244 -0.54 14.38 -4.65
CA GLU A 244 0.07 14.98 -3.46
C GLU A 244 -0.20 16.48 -3.38
N ARG A 245 -0.13 17.05 -2.17
CA ARG A 245 -0.34 18.48 -1.94
C ARG A 245 0.75 19.29 -2.67
N GLY A 246 0.35 20.02 -3.71
CA GLY A 246 1.22 20.91 -4.48
C GLY A 246 1.56 20.46 -5.90
N VAL A 247 1.16 19.24 -6.32
CA VAL A 247 1.44 18.74 -7.68
C VAL A 247 0.30 19.08 -8.63
N THR A 248 0.52 20.04 -9.53
CA THR A 248 -0.47 20.55 -10.51
C THR A 248 -0.23 20.11 -11.95
N ALA A 249 0.93 19.51 -12.25
CA ALA A 249 1.29 18.95 -13.56
C ALA A 249 2.06 17.62 -13.39
N PRO A 250 2.14 16.75 -14.42
CA PRO A 250 2.93 15.52 -14.34
C PRO A 250 4.40 15.82 -14.11
N GLU A 251 4.95 15.32 -13.00
CA GLU A 251 6.36 15.50 -12.66
C GLU A 251 7.08 14.13 -12.69
N LYS A 252 8.28 14.11 -13.29
CA LYS A 252 9.17 12.94 -13.22
C LYS A 252 9.45 12.64 -11.76
N HIS A 253 9.20 11.41 -11.35
CA HIS A 253 9.45 10.99 -9.99
C HIS A 253 10.25 9.69 -9.97
N PHE A 254 11.40 9.74 -9.33
CA PHE A 254 12.18 8.56 -8.99
C PHE A 254 11.97 8.32 -7.51
N GLN A 255 11.32 7.20 -7.18
CA GLN A 255 11.17 6.79 -5.79
C GLN A 255 11.93 5.48 -5.58
N PRO A 256 13.22 5.56 -5.19
CA PRO A 256 14.01 4.37 -4.91
C PRO A 256 13.30 3.55 -3.83
N VAL A 257 13.20 2.25 -4.03
CA VAL A 257 12.78 1.35 -2.95
C VAL A 257 13.91 1.31 -1.93
N SER A 258 13.69 1.94 -0.76
CA SER A 258 14.67 1.97 0.33
C SER A 258 14.70 0.62 1.06
N VAL A 259 15.29 -0.40 0.44
CA VAL A 259 15.58 -1.69 1.07
C VAL A 259 16.99 -2.15 0.67
N PRO A 260 17.81 -2.70 1.57
CA PRO A 260 19.05 -3.35 1.19
C PRO A 260 18.72 -4.62 0.39
N LEU A 261 18.71 -4.53 -0.94
CA LEU A 261 18.66 -5.71 -1.80
C LEU A 261 20.01 -6.40 -1.76
N SER A 262 20.11 -7.49 -1.02
CA SER A 262 21.21 -8.44 -1.24
C SER A 262 20.67 -9.86 -1.45
N CYS A 263 21.13 -10.45 -2.55
CA CYS A 263 21.05 -11.87 -2.94
C CYS A 263 19.73 -12.51 -3.41
N ARG A 264 18.53 -12.18 -2.90
CA ARG A 264 17.32 -12.98 -3.29
C ARG A 264 16.67 -12.61 -4.64
N PHE A 265 16.76 -11.35 -5.07
CA PHE A 265 16.13 -10.90 -6.33
C PHE A 265 16.72 -11.57 -7.58
N GLN A 266 18.00 -11.99 -7.52
CA GLN A 266 18.73 -12.56 -8.66
C GLN A 266 18.38 -14.01 -9.00
N ARG A 267 17.73 -14.78 -8.10
CA ARG A 267 17.63 -16.24 -8.25
C ARG A 267 16.24 -16.81 -8.53
N LEU A 268 15.16 -16.04 -8.49
CA LEU A 268 13.81 -16.65 -8.39
C LEU A 268 12.73 -16.18 -9.37
N VAL A 269 13.03 -15.34 -10.35
CA VAL A 269 11.95 -14.73 -11.14
C VAL A 269 12.05 -15.12 -12.61
N THR A 270 11.08 -15.90 -13.08
CA THR A 270 11.03 -16.38 -14.47
C THR A 270 10.37 -15.38 -15.41
N ARG A 271 9.60 -14.41 -14.89
CA ARG A 271 8.93 -13.37 -15.69
C ARG A 271 8.79 -12.07 -14.91
N ILE A 272 9.49 -11.04 -15.35
CA ILE A 272 9.36 -9.67 -14.83
C ILE A 272 8.78 -8.82 -15.94
N PHE A 273 7.63 -8.21 -15.65
CA PHE A 273 6.93 -7.37 -16.60
C PHE A 273 7.01 -5.92 -16.13
N TRP A 274 7.20 -5.03 -17.09
CA TRP A 274 7.02 -3.61 -16.88
C TRP A 274 5.80 -3.18 -17.68
N VAL A 275 4.85 -2.52 -17.04
CA VAL A 275 3.59 -2.08 -17.66
C VAL A 275 3.48 -0.57 -17.50
N SER A 276 3.36 0.15 -18.62
CA SER A 276 3.25 1.62 -18.69
C SER A 276 1.83 2.10 -18.91
#